data_AF-A0A7J7GJW1-F1
#
_entry.id   AF-A0A7J7GJW1-F1
#
_cell.length_a   1.000
_cell.length_b   1.000
_cell.length_c   1.000
_cell.angle_alpha   90.00
_cell.angle_beta   90.00
_cell.angle_gamma   90.00
#
_symmetry.space_group_name_H-M   'P 1'
#
loop_
_entity.id
_entity.type
_entity.pdbx_description
1 polymer ?
#
loop_
_entity_poly.entity_id
_entity_poly.type
_entity_poly.pdbx_seq_one_letter_code
_entity_poly.pdbx_strand_id
1 'polypeptide(L)'
;MQPHTLAYLFLHEFVSRIAVFLDRRVLFYILPVFSFVLLYSKLPHKELRFIISSVPMFNLSAAIAASRMYVSFLYYNNRRKNFWNLLYVVLLGLLMISLGYTIITFMASYENYPSGYALRDLHKNGCLTNNSNEQWVHIDTFSAMNGISRFCENDFPWRYSKEEDIPLEELFHRNFTYLLNEHANINGFKCLFTTSGFSWVHLQIGFPPISLVRASLCI
;
A
#
# COMPACT_ATOMS: atom_id res chain seq x y z
N MET A 1 -11.12 -1.67 5.19
CA MET A 1 -10.73 -0.74 4.11
C MET A 1 -10.22 0.49 4.81
N GLN A 2 -8.91 0.75 4.76
CA GLN A 2 -8.43 2.07 5.14
C GLN A 2 -9.24 3.09 4.31
N PRO A 3 -9.71 4.19 4.92
CA PRO A 3 -10.60 5.16 4.26
C PRO A 3 -9.99 5.74 2.95
N HIS A 4 -8.69 5.60 2.76
CA HIS A 4 -7.93 6.08 1.61
C HIS A 4 -8.13 5.26 0.32
N THR A 5 -8.39 3.95 0.38
CA THR A 5 -8.62 3.14 -0.84
C THR A 5 -9.98 3.41 -1.48
N LEU A 6 -10.97 3.80 -0.66
CA LEU A 6 -12.28 4.26 -1.14
C LEU A 6 -12.13 5.57 -1.92
N ALA A 7 -11.26 6.49 -1.47
CA ALA A 7 -11.04 7.77 -2.16
C ALA A 7 -10.53 7.60 -3.61
N TYR A 8 -9.68 6.59 -3.87
CA TYR A 8 -9.19 6.31 -5.22
C TYR A 8 -10.29 5.75 -6.14
N LEU A 9 -11.16 4.89 -5.60
CA LEU A 9 -12.34 4.40 -6.30
C LEU A 9 -13.36 5.52 -6.54
N PHE A 10 -13.53 6.46 -5.60
CA PHE A 10 -14.42 7.62 -5.79
C PHE A 10 -13.95 8.56 -6.90
N LEU A 11 -12.64 8.76 -7.06
CA LEU A 11 -12.07 9.59 -8.13
C LEU A 11 -12.26 8.93 -9.50
N HIS A 12 -12.07 7.60 -9.58
CA HIS A 12 -12.39 6.81 -10.75
C HIS A 12 -13.89 6.70 -11.05
N GLU A 13 -14.75 6.68 -10.02
CA GLU A 13 -16.22 6.72 -10.17
C GLU A 13 -16.69 8.04 -10.76
N PHE A 14 -16.08 9.16 -10.38
CA PHE A 14 -16.45 10.46 -10.93
C PHE A 14 -16.09 10.56 -12.42
N VAL A 15 -14.89 10.09 -12.78
CA VAL A 15 -14.44 10.02 -14.18
C VAL A 15 -15.26 9.01 -14.98
N SER A 16 -15.64 7.87 -14.39
CA SER A 16 -16.51 6.89 -15.06
C SER A 16 -17.91 7.44 -15.29
N ARG A 17 -18.48 8.19 -14.34
CA ARG A 17 -19.78 8.87 -14.51
C ARG A 17 -19.73 9.92 -15.62
N ILE A 18 -18.64 10.68 -15.73
CA ILE A 18 -18.41 11.61 -16.86
C ILE A 18 -18.26 10.84 -18.18
N ALA A 19 -17.53 9.71 -18.18
CA ALA A 19 -17.36 8.84 -19.35
C ALA A 19 -18.70 8.29 -19.86
N VAL A 20 -19.56 7.85 -18.94
CA VAL A 20 -20.90 7.34 -19.20
C VAL A 20 -21.81 8.42 -19.80
N PHE A 21 -21.69 9.66 -19.34
CA PHE A 21 -22.42 10.79 -19.89
C PHE A 21 -21.92 11.22 -21.28
N LEU A 22 -20.63 11.01 -21.58
CA LEU A 22 -20.05 11.36 -22.87
C LEU A 22 -20.22 10.27 -23.94
N ASP A 23 -20.15 8.99 -23.59
CA ASP A 23 -20.22 7.88 -24.54
C ASP A 23 -20.94 6.65 -23.94
N ARG A 24 -22.20 6.46 -24.36
CA ARG A 24 -23.07 5.37 -23.88
C ARG A 24 -22.53 3.97 -24.21
N ARG A 25 -21.56 3.86 -25.14
CA ARG A 25 -20.92 2.58 -25.52
C ARG A 25 -19.99 2.06 -24.44
N VAL A 26 -19.43 2.95 -23.62
CA VAL A 26 -18.49 2.59 -22.55
C VAL A 26 -19.23 1.93 -21.37
N LEU A 27 -20.52 2.22 -21.19
CA LEU A 27 -21.37 1.59 -20.16
C LEU A 27 -21.36 0.07 -20.21
N PHE A 28 -21.36 -0.52 -21.42
CA PHE A 28 -21.41 -1.96 -21.58
C PHE A 28 -20.19 -2.66 -20.94
N TYR A 29 -19.03 -1.99 -20.96
CA TYR A 29 -17.79 -2.51 -20.38
C TYR A 29 -17.66 -2.17 -18.88
N ILE A 30 -18.10 -0.98 -18.46
CA ILE A 30 -17.97 -0.57 -17.06
C ILE A 30 -18.99 -1.25 -16.16
N LEU A 31 -20.22 -1.48 -16.63
CA LEU A 31 -21.32 -1.96 -15.78
C LEU A 31 -21.01 -3.32 -15.11
N PRO A 32 -20.49 -4.34 -15.82
CA PRO A 32 -20.10 -5.60 -15.18
C PRO A 32 -18.98 -5.42 -14.15
N VAL A 33 -17.98 -4.57 -14.46
CA VAL A 33 -16.84 -4.30 -13.59
C VAL A 33 -17.28 -3.55 -12.33
N PHE A 34 -18.18 -2.59 -12.47
CA PHE A 34 -18.74 -1.85 -11.36
C PHE A 34 -19.60 -2.75 -10.46
N SER A 35 -20.45 -3.59 -11.06
CA SER A 35 -21.21 -4.61 -10.33
C SER A 35 -20.29 -5.57 -9.57
N PHE A 36 -19.19 -6.01 -10.18
CA PHE A 36 -18.19 -6.85 -9.52
C PHE A 36 -17.60 -6.17 -8.28
N VAL A 37 -17.16 -4.91 -8.39
CA VAL A 37 -16.62 -4.16 -7.25
C VAL A 37 -17.67 -3.96 -6.14
N LEU A 38 -18.92 -3.66 -6.51
CA LEU A 38 -20.01 -3.50 -5.54
C LEU A 38 -20.33 -4.78 -4.78
N LEU A 39 -20.38 -5.92 -5.47
CA LEU A 39 -20.60 -7.21 -4.84
C LEU A 39 -19.45 -7.57 -3.90
N TYR A 40 -18.21 -7.38 -4.37
CA TYR A 40 -17.01 -7.65 -3.55
C TYR A 40 -16.85 -6.70 -2.37
N SER A 41 -17.40 -5.49 -2.44
CA SER A 41 -17.39 -4.54 -1.32
C SER A 41 -18.18 -5.02 -0.09
N LYS A 42 -19.08 -5.99 -0.27
CA LYS A 42 -19.87 -6.61 0.82
C LYS A 42 -19.15 -7.76 1.53
N LEU A 43 -17.97 -8.19 1.07
CA LEU A 43 -17.23 -9.26 1.74
C LEU A 43 -16.67 -8.79 3.09
N PRO A 44 -16.67 -9.65 4.12
CA PRO A 44 -16.10 -9.34 5.44
C PRO A 44 -14.57 -9.22 5.36
N HIS A 45 -13.92 -10.07 4.56
CA HIS A 45 -12.49 -10.00 4.29
C HIS A 45 -12.22 -9.08 3.10
N LYS A 46 -11.51 -7.98 3.35
CA LYS A 46 -11.24 -6.93 2.36
C LYS A 46 -9.76 -6.90 2.03
N GLU A 47 -9.41 -7.48 0.90
CA GLU A 47 -8.04 -7.46 0.39
C GLU A 47 -8.01 -6.81 -0.99
N LEU A 48 -7.00 -5.98 -1.23
CA LEU A 48 -6.83 -5.26 -2.50
C LEU A 48 -6.77 -6.22 -3.71
N ARG A 49 -6.22 -7.42 -3.49
CA ARG A 49 -6.07 -8.45 -4.53
C ARG A 49 -7.38 -8.83 -5.22
N PHE A 50 -8.52 -8.71 -4.53
CA PHE A 50 -9.80 -9.08 -5.11
C PHE A 50 -10.31 -8.11 -6.16
N ILE A 51 -9.92 -6.83 -6.09
CA ILE A 51 -10.41 -5.78 -6.99
C ILE A 51 -9.35 -5.33 -8.00
N ILE A 52 -8.10 -5.82 -7.92
CA ILE A 52 -7.00 -5.31 -8.74
C ILE A 52 -7.26 -5.47 -10.24
N SER A 53 -7.96 -6.53 -10.65
CA SER A 53 -8.33 -6.78 -12.05
C SER A 53 -9.34 -5.78 -12.61
N SER A 54 -10.02 -5.01 -11.77
CA SER A 54 -10.94 -3.95 -12.21
C SER A 54 -10.22 -2.66 -12.65
N VAL A 55 -9.00 -2.44 -12.16
CA VAL A 55 -8.24 -1.19 -12.37
C VAL A 55 -7.98 -0.89 -13.85
N PRO A 56 -7.52 -1.85 -14.69
CA PRO A 56 -7.29 -1.59 -16.12
C PRO A 56 -8.56 -1.14 -16.87
N MET A 57 -9.72 -1.68 -16.49
CA MET A 57 -10.99 -1.32 -17.12
C MET A 57 -11.43 0.10 -16.77
N PHE A 58 -11.21 0.52 -15.52
CA PHE A 58 -11.44 1.91 -15.13
C PHE A 58 -10.46 2.87 -15.82
N ASN A 59 -9.19 2.51 -15.96
CA ASN A 59 -8.20 3.31 -16.70
C ASN A 59 -8.58 3.46 -18.18
N LEU A 60 -9.01 2.37 -18.82
CA LEU A 60 -9.51 2.41 -20.20
C LEU A 60 -10.69 3.38 -20.35
N SER A 61 -11.66 3.32 -19.43
CA SER A 61 -12.80 4.23 -19.46
C SER A 61 -12.42 5.70 -19.30
N ALA A 62 -11.46 5.99 -18.42
CA ALA A 62 -10.94 7.33 -18.20
C ALA A 62 -10.22 7.86 -19.45
N ALA A 63 -9.44 7.01 -20.12
CA ALA A 63 -8.75 7.36 -21.36
C ALA A 63 -9.73 7.68 -22.51
N ILE A 64 -10.79 6.89 -22.67
CA ILE A 64 -11.84 7.15 -23.66
C ILE A 64 -12.54 8.48 -23.36
N ALA A 65 -12.91 8.73 -22.10
CA ALA A 65 -13.54 9.98 -21.68
C ALA A 65 -12.65 11.20 -21.97
N ALA A 66 -11.37 11.12 -21.59
CA ALA A 66 -10.37 12.15 -21.84
C ALA A 66 -10.21 12.45 -23.33
N SER A 67 -10.11 11.40 -24.17
CA SER A 67 -10.02 11.55 -25.63
C SER A 67 -11.24 12.27 -26.21
N ARG A 68 -12.46 11.88 -25.79
CA ARG A 68 -13.70 12.51 -26.24
C ARG A 68 -13.84 13.96 -25.77
N MET A 69 -13.44 14.25 -24.53
CA MET A 69 -13.42 15.62 -23.99
C MET A 69 -12.44 16.50 -24.79
N TYR A 70 -11.26 15.99 -25.12
CA TYR A 70 -10.26 16.69 -25.92
C TYR A 70 -10.75 17.01 -27.35
N VAL A 71 -11.32 16.01 -28.04
CA VAL A 71 -11.90 16.23 -29.39
C VAL A 71 -13.04 17.24 -29.34
N SER A 72 -13.93 17.13 -28.34
CA SER A 72 -15.04 18.08 -28.18
C SER A 72 -14.54 19.49 -27.87
N PHE A 73 -13.49 19.63 -27.07
CA PHE A 73 -12.82 20.91 -26.82
C PHE A 73 -12.27 21.55 -28.10
N LEU A 74 -11.64 20.77 -29.00
CA LEU A 74 -11.01 21.28 -30.22
C LEU A 74 -12.03 21.65 -31.31
N TYR A 75 -13.08 20.83 -31.50
CA TYR A 75 -13.97 20.93 -32.67
C TYR A 75 -15.32 21.65 -32.40
N TYR A 76 -15.83 21.70 -31.16
CA TYR A 76 -17.14 22.34 -30.87
C TYR A 76 -17.02 23.85 -30.64
N ASN A 77 -17.14 24.65 -31.70
CA ASN A 77 -16.73 26.05 -31.64
C ASN A 77 -17.77 27.06 -31.09
N ASN A 78 -19.09 26.84 -31.15
CA ASN A 78 -20.00 28.03 -31.16
C ASN A 78 -21.12 28.16 -30.10
N ARG A 79 -21.48 27.13 -29.33
CA ARG A 79 -22.59 27.24 -28.34
C ARG A 79 -22.25 26.81 -26.91
N ARG A 80 -21.23 25.96 -26.72
CA ARG A 80 -20.85 25.40 -25.40
C ARG A 80 -19.34 25.38 -25.17
N LYS A 81 -18.59 26.25 -25.85
CA LYS A 81 -17.12 26.32 -25.75
C LYS A 81 -16.64 26.50 -24.30
N ASN A 82 -17.32 27.34 -23.52
CA ASN A 82 -16.98 27.56 -22.11
C ASN A 82 -17.16 26.30 -21.25
N PHE A 83 -18.18 25.49 -21.52
CA PHE A 83 -18.44 24.25 -20.81
C PHE A 83 -17.36 23.19 -21.10
N TRP A 84 -16.99 23.01 -22.38
CA TRP A 84 -15.91 22.08 -22.76
C TRP A 84 -14.54 22.54 -22.25
N ASN A 85 -14.28 23.85 -22.23
CA ASN A 85 -13.06 24.40 -21.65
C ASN A 85 -12.99 24.13 -20.14
N LEU A 86 -14.08 24.40 -19.39
CA LEU A 86 -14.17 24.08 -17.96
C LEU A 86 -13.91 22.59 -17.71
N LEU A 87 -14.57 21.71 -18.47
CA LEU A 87 -14.41 20.26 -18.36
C LEU A 87 -12.97 19.80 -18.63
N TYR A 88 -12.30 20.39 -19.62
CA TYR A 88 -10.90 20.07 -19.93
C TYR A 88 -9.95 20.56 -18.82
N VAL A 89 -10.17 21.75 -18.26
CA VAL A 89 -9.42 22.25 -17.10
C VAL A 89 -9.61 21.34 -15.89
N VAL A 90 -10.84 20.89 -15.63
CA VAL A 90 -11.15 19.93 -14.56
C VAL A 90 -10.41 18.61 -14.79
N LEU A 91 -10.42 18.07 -16.01
CA LEU A 91 -9.69 16.85 -16.36
C LEU A 91 -8.18 16.99 -16.08
N LEU A 92 -7.57 18.10 -16.48
CA LEU A 92 -6.16 18.39 -16.21
C LEU A 92 -5.89 18.49 -14.70
N GLY A 93 -6.78 19.13 -13.95
CA GLY A 93 -6.72 19.18 -12.49
C GLY A 93 -6.77 17.80 -11.85
N LEU A 94 -7.66 16.91 -12.31
CA LEU A 94 -7.74 15.53 -11.83
C LEU A 94 -6.48 14.73 -12.13
N LEU A 95 -5.83 14.97 -13.29
CA LEU A 95 -4.56 14.33 -13.64
C LEU A 95 -3.45 14.76 -12.67
N MET A 96 -3.34 16.06 -12.38
CA MET A 96 -2.35 16.58 -11.43
C MET A 96 -2.58 16.05 -10.00
N ILE A 97 -3.84 15.94 -9.58
CA ILE A 97 -4.20 15.34 -8.28
C ILE A 97 -3.81 13.85 -8.26
N SER A 98 -4.09 13.10 -9.33
CA SER A 98 -3.70 11.69 -9.45
C SER A 98 -2.19 11.53 -9.36
N LEU A 99 -1.42 12.37 -10.06
CA LEU A 99 0.04 12.39 -9.99
C LEU A 99 0.53 12.68 -8.56
N GLY A 100 0.00 13.71 -7.91
CA GLY A 100 0.33 14.00 -6.51
C GLY A 100 0.03 12.82 -5.57
N TYR A 101 -1.12 12.17 -5.75
CA TYR A 101 -1.48 10.98 -4.97
C TYR A 101 -0.52 9.82 -5.22
N THR A 102 -0.13 9.54 -6.47
CA THR A 102 0.83 8.48 -6.77
C THR A 102 2.20 8.72 -6.13
N ILE A 103 2.66 9.97 -6.04
CA ILE A 103 3.92 10.30 -5.36
C ILE A 103 3.80 10.02 -3.86
N ILE A 104 2.68 10.42 -3.23
CA ILE A 104 2.46 10.19 -1.79
C ILE A 104 2.38 8.69 -1.50
N THR A 105 1.62 7.92 -2.29
CA THR A 105 1.50 6.48 -2.08
C THR A 105 2.80 5.74 -2.41
N PHE A 106 3.58 6.21 -3.38
CA PHE A 106 4.91 5.68 -3.65
C PHE A 106 5.86 5.89 -2.46
N MET A 107 5.90 7.11 -1.91
CA MET A 107 6.69 7.41 -0.72
C MET A 107 6.26 6.59 0.50
N ALA A 108 4.95 6.42 0.72
CA ALA A 108 4.44 5.56 1.77
C ALA A 108 4.81 4.09 1.54
N SER A 109 4.69 3.59 0.30
CA SER A 109 5.01 2.21 -0.05
C SER A 109 6.50 1.88 0.08
N TYR A 110 7.38 2.87 -0.09
CA TYR A 110 8.82 2.68 0.10
C TYR A 110 9.17 2.29 1.55
N GLU A 111 8.43 2.83 2.52
CA GLU A 111 8.67 2.65 3.96
C GLU A 111 7.79 1.55 4.59
N ASN A 112 7.02 0.81 3.79
CA ASN A 112 6.07 -0.21 4.26
C ASN A 112 6.72 -1.55 4.65
N TYR A 113 8.02 -1.74 4.44
CA TYR A 113 8.70 -3.02 4.65
C TYR A 113 9.85 -2.95 5.67
N PRO A 114 9.64 -2.40 6.89
CA PRO A 114 10.69 -2.22 7.88
C PRO A 114 11.29 -3.55 8.36
N SER A 115 10.49 -4.61 8.49
CA SER A 115 10.95 -5.89 9.04
C SER A 115 11.93 -6.62 8.11
N GLY A 116 11.85 -6.38 6.80
CA GLY A 116 12.85 -6.87 5.85
C GLY A 116 14.23 -6.21 6.06
N TYR A 117 14.26 -4.90 6.37
CA TYR A 117 15.50 -4.20 6.72
C TYR A 117 16.05 -4.67 8.07
N ALA A 118 15.16 -4.85 9.05
CA ALA A 118 15.48 -5.39 10.37
C ALA A 118 16.21 -6.74 10.27
N LEU A 119 15.64 -7.70 9.52
CA LEU A 119 16.26 -9.00 9.30
C LEU A 119 17.62 -8.91 8.58
N ARG A 120 17.73 -8.02 7.59
CA ARG A 120 19.00 -7.79 6.88
C ARG A 120 20.09 -7.25 7.81
N ASP A 121 19.73 -6.33 8.69
CA ASP A 121 20.67 -5.73 9.64
C ASP A 121 21.03 -6.72 10.76
N LEU A 122 20.09 -7.58 11.17
CA LEU A 122 20.36 -8.73 12.02
C LEU A 122 21.41 -9.66 11.41
N HIS A 123 21.27 -10.02 10.13
CA HIS A 123 22.26 -10.88 9.46
C HIS A 123 23.64 -10.24 9.36
N LYS A 124 23.72 -8.93 9.12
CA LYS A 124 25.00 -8.20 9.09
C LYS A 124 25.68 -8.17 10.44
N ASN A 125 24.93 -7.92 11.51
CA ASN A 125 25.47 -7.72 12.85
C ASN A 125 25.65 -9.04 13.61
N GLY A 126 24.76 -10.01 13.45
CA GLY A 126 24.81 -11.32 14.12
C GLY A 126 25.85 -12.28 13.52
N CYS A 127 26.44 -11.96 12.36
CA CYS A 127 27.63 -12.66 11.85
C CYS A 127 28.88 -12.38 12.71
N LEU A 128 28.87 -11.32 13.53
CA LEU A 128 30.00 -10.96 14.40
C LEU A 128 30.07 -11.83 15.67
N THR A 129 28.99 -12.52 16.04
CA THR A 129 29.01 -13.50 17.14
C THR A 129 29.57 -14.81 16.60
N ASN A 130 30.88 -15.00 16.83
CA ASN A 130 31.73 -16.08 16.33
C ASN A 130 31.43 -17.45 16.98
N ASN A 131 30.15 -17.78 17.21
CA ASN A 131 29.73 -19.05 17.78
C ASN A 131 29.31 -19.98 16.64
N SER A 132 29.91 -21.16 16.59
CA SER A 132 29.58 -22.29 15.70
C SER A 132 28.18 -22.88 15.94
N ASN A 133 27.33 -22.19 16.69
CA ASN A 133 26.03 -22.69 17.13
C ASN A 133 24.93 -22.16 16.21
N GLU A 134 23.90 -22.97 15.99
CA GLU A 134 22.73 -22.56 15.22
C GLU A 134 22.01 -21.40 15.92
N GLN A 135 21.70 -20.34 15.16
CA GLN A 135 21.03 -19.13 15.64
C GLN A 135 19.55 -19.20 15.26
N TRP A 136 18.68 -19.33 16.26
CA TRP A 136 17.24 -19.41 16.05
C TRP A 136 16.61 -18.03 16.10
N VAL A 137 15.97 -17.62 15.01
CA VAL A 137 15.27 -16.35 14.85
C VAL A 137 13.78 -16.63 14.76
N HIS A 138 13.00 -16.11 15.71
CA HIS A 138 11.54 -16.14 15.61
C HIS A 138 11.03 -14.89 14.90
N ILE A 139 10.14 -15.09 13.94
CA ILE A 139 9.50 -14.04 13.14
C ILE A 139 8.01 -14.05 13.48
N ASP A 140 7.54 -12.97 14.11
CA ASP A 140 6.12 -12.81 14.42
C ASP A 140 5.28 -12.55 13.16
N THR A 141 3.96 -12.66 13.31
CA THR A 141 3.00 -12.43 12.23
C THR A 141 3.12 -11.01 11.68
N PHE A 142 3.35 -10.01 12.55
CA PHE A 142 3.54 -8.62 12.16
C PHE A 142 4.79 -8.44 11.27
N SER A 143 5.92 -9.03 11.64
CA SER A 143 7.16 -8.95 10.87
C SER A 143 7.10 -9.72 9.57
N ALA A 144 6.39 -10.86 9.54
CA ALA A 144 6.10 -11.59 8.32
C ALA A 144 5.26 -10.75 7.33
N MET A 145 4.27 -10.00 7.82
CA MET A 145 3.45 -9.11 6.99
C MET A 145 4.21 -7.86 6.52
N ASN A 146 5.22 -7.41 7.26
CA ASN A 146 5.99 -6.17 7.00
C ASN A 146 7.34 -6.40 6.30
N GLY A 147 7.42 -7.42 5.44
CA GLY A 147 8.50 -7.55 4.46
C GLY A 147 9.46 -8.71 4.65
N ILE A 148 9.25 -9.57 5.64
CA ILE A 148 10.04 -10.79 5.77
C ILE A 148 9.43 -11.90 4.91
N SER A 149 10.20 -12.34 3.92
CA SER A 149 9.85 -13.46 3.05
C SER A 149 10.89 -14.58 3.14
N ARG A 150 10.56 -15.76 2.59
CA ARG A 150 11.52 -16.87 2.49
C ARG A 150 12.77 -16.52 1.66
N PHE A 151 12.70 -15.55 0.77
CA PHE A 151 13.86 -15.09 -0.01
C PHE A 151 14.83 -14.23 0.81
N CYS A 152 14.43 -13.79 2.00
CA CYS A 152 15.28 -13.02 2.91
C CYS A 152 16.05 -13.92 3.89
N GLU A 153 15.73 -15.22 3.93
CA GLU A 153 16.33 -16.20 4.84
C GLU A 153 17.71 -16.63 4.30
N ASN A 154 18.72 -16.64 5.17
CA ASN A 154 20.06 -17.12 4.86
C ASN A 154 20.23 -18.58 5.31
N ASP A 155 21.21 -19.27 4.71
CA ASP A 155 21.60 -20.61 5.13
C ASP A 155 22.33 -20.58 6.49
N PHE A 156 22.95 -21.70 6.86
CA PHE A 156 23.71 -21.87 8.11
C PHE A 156 24.61 -20.65 8.43
N PRO A 157 24.59 -20.11 9.68
CA PRO A 157 24.06 -20.70 10.92
C PRO A 157 22.59 -20.37 11.25
N TRP A 158 21.84 -19.74 10.35
CA TRP A 158 20.52 -19.20 10.67
C TRP A 158 19.40 -20.24 10.56
N ARG A 159 18.49 -20.24 11.54
CA ARG A 159 17.25 -21.04 11.57
C ARG A 159 16.08 -20.13 11.89
N TYR A 160 15.01 -20.20 11.10
CA TYR A 160 13.86 -19.31 11.25
C TYR A 160 12.62 -20.09 11.70
N SER A 161 11.89 -19.53 12.67
CA SER A 161 10.58 -20.05 13.09
C SER A 161 9.50 -18.99 12.90
N LYS A 162 8.40 -19.37 12.24
CA LYS A 162 7.19 -18.55 12.00
C LYS A 162 5.97 -19.15 12.72
N GLU A 163 6.19 -19.79 13.85
CA GLU A 163 5.10 -20.34 14.65
C GLU A 163 4.16 -19.19 15.09
N GLU A 164 2.92 -19.22 14.61
CA GLU A 164 1.94 -18.17 14.88
C GLU A 164 1.29 -18.38 16.26
N ASP A 165 0.67 -17.34 16.80
CA ASP A 165 -0.12 -17.38 18.06
C ASP A 165 0.65 -17.80 19.34
N ILE A 166 1.97 -17.60 19.39
CA ILE A 166 2.74 -17.79 20.64
C ILE A 166 2.50 -16.60 21.59
N PRO A 167 2.03 -16.83 22.83
CA PRO A 167 1.89 -15.74 23.80
C PRO A 167 3.25 -15.19 24.22
N LEU A 168 3.33 -13.88 24.48
CA LEU A 168 4.57 -13.16 24.81
C LEU A 168 5.33 -13.78 26.00
N GLU A 169 4.60 -14.38 26.95
CA GLU A 169 5.15 -15.04 28.13
C GLU A 169 5.84 -16.37 27.81
N GLU A 170 5.39 -17.08 26.76
CA GLU A 170 5.95 -18.36 26.34
C GLU A 170 7.20 -18.18 25.46
N LEU A 171 7.36 -17.02 24.80
CA LEU A 171 8.54 -16.72 23.98
C LEU A 171 9.85 -16.89 24.75
N PHE A 172 9.86 -16.57 26.05
CA PHE A 172 11.01 -16.77 26.92
C PHE A 172 11.36 -18.25 27.17
N HIS A 173 10.35 -19.12 27.18
CA HIS A 173 10.53 -20.55 27.41
C HIS A 173 10.98 -21.29 26.14
N ARG A 174 10.90 -20.64 24.97
CA ARG A 174 11.39 -21.18 23.70
C ARG A 174 12.87 -20.86 23.53
N ASN A 175 13.63 -21.78 22.93
CA ASN A 175 15.08 -21.64 22.69
C ASN A 175 15.39 -20.72 21.48
N PHE A 176 14.82 -19.52 21.44
CA PHE A 176 15.12 -18.51 20.42
C PHE A 176 16.31 -17.65 20.83
N THR A 177 17.20 -17.39 19.88
CA THR A 177 18.37 -16.51 20.06
C THR A 177 18.00 -15.06 19.76
N TYR A 178 17.18 -14.83 18.72
CA TYR A 178 16.73 -13.52 18.30
C TYR A 178 15.22 -13.53 18.07
N LEU A 179 14.59 -12.39 18.31
CA LEU A 179 13.17 -12.16 18.09
C LEU A 179 12.99 -10.97 17.15
N LEU A 180 12.14 -11.12 16.14
CA LEU A 180 11.64 -10.00 15.36
C LEU A 180 10.17 -9.82 15.75
N ASN A 181 9.90 -8.76 16.54
CA ASN A 181 8.59 -8.56 17.15
C ASN A 181 8.17 -7.09 17.13
N GLU A 182 6.86 -6.84 17.00
CA GLU A 182 6.27 -5.52 17.17
C GLU A 182 6.56 -4.91 18.56
N HIS A 183 6.61 -5.74 19.61
CA HIS A 183 6.75 -5.29 20.99
C HIS A 183 8.21 -5.04 21.38
N ALA A 184 8.51 -3.83 21.88
CA ALA A 184 9.86 -3.44 22.26
C ALA A 184 10.37 -4.03 23.59
N ASN A 185 9.46 -4.52 24.44
CA ASN A 185 9.81 -5.08 25.74
C ASN A 185 9.18 -6.47 25.90
N ILE A 186 10.03 -7.49 25.80
CA ILE A 186 9.66 -8.89 25.96
C ILE A 186 10.50 -9.45 27.09
N ASN A 187 9.86 -10.18 28.01
CA ASN A 187 10.56 -10.73 29.17
C ASN A 187 11.69 -11.67 28.73
N GLY A 188 12.90 -11.40 29.21
CA GLY A 188 14.11 -12.18 28.92
C GLY A 188 14.79 -11.89 27.58
N PHE A 189 14.27 -10.93 26.80
CA PHE A 189 14.94 -10.41 25.61
C PHE A 189 15.24 -8.92 25.79
N LYS A 190 16.36 -8.47 25.22
CA LYS A 190 16.75 -7.06 25.22
C LYS A 190 16.66 -6.54 23.79
N CYS A 191 15.98 -5.42 23.60
CA CYS A 191 15.94 -4.73 22.32
C CYS A 191 17.37 -4.35 21.89
N LEU A 192 17.82 -4.90 20.76
CA LEU A 192 19.10 -4.65 20.14
C LEU A 192 19.01 -3.49 19.15
N PHE A 193 17.98 -3.49 18.32
CA PHE A 193 17.78 -2.48 17.27
C PHE A 193 16.32 -2.13 17.12
N THR A 194 16.05 -0.91 16.66
CA THR A 194 14.69 -0.49 16.29
C THR A 194 14.66 -0.01 14.85
N THR A 195 13.73 -0.53 14.04
CA THR A 195 13.53 -0.10 12.66
C THR A 195 12.19 0.60 12.53
N SER A 196 12.18 1.81 11.99
CA SER A 196 10.96 2.58 11.78
C SER A 196 10.34 2.28 10.42
N GLY A 197 9.05 1.95 10.36
CA GLY A 197 8.25 1.82 9.14
C GLY A 197 7.13 2.84 9.04
N PHE A 198 6.47 2.92 7.90
CA PHE A 198 5.32 3.81 7.70
C PHE A 198 4.14 3.45 8.62
N SER A 199 3.49 4.47 9.20
CA SER A 199 2.33 4.29 10.06
C SER A 199 1.10 5.03 9.55
N TRP A 200 1.17 6.36 9.42
CA TRP A 200 0.09 7.16 8.85
C TRP A 200 0.58 8.45 8.20
N VAL A 201 -0.30 9.05 7.38
CA VAL A 201 -0.07 10.35 6.77
C VAL A 201 -0.62 11.44 7.70
N HIS A 202 0.22 12.37 8.12
CA HIS A 202 -0.18 13.53 8.91
C HIS A 202 -0.20 14.78 8.02
N LEU A 203 -1.35 15.47 8.01
CA LEU A 203 -1.49 16.76 7.32
C LEU A 203 -1.11 17.87 8.29
N GLN A 204 -0.16 18.71 7.89
CA GLN A 204 0.30 19.82 8.70
C GLN A 204 0.23 21.14 7.94
N ILE A 205 -0.03 22.22 8.67
CA ILE A 205 0.02 23.58 8.12
C ILE A 205 1.49 24.01 8.16
N GLY A 206 2.23 23.71 7.09
CA GLY A 206 3.67 23.96 6.94
C GLY A 206 4.22 23.35 5.65
N PHE A 207 5.52 23.55 5.34
CA PHE A 207 6.17 22.89 4.21
C PHE A 207 7.16 21.81 4.72
N PRO A 208 7.05 20.54 4.29
CA PRO A 208 6.02 19.99 3.40
C PRO A 208 4.65 19.83 4.11
N PRO A 209 3.52 20.03 3.38
CA PRO A 209 2.16 19.98 3.96
C PRO A 209 1.74 18.57 4.39
N ILE A 210 2.49 17.56 3.97
CA ILE A 210 2.25 16.15 4.24
C ILE A 210 3.51 15.60 4.89
N SER A 211 3.40 15.07 6.10
CA SER A 211 4.45 14.31 6.77
C SER A 211 4.05 12.86 6.94
N LEU A 212 4.98 11.95 6.65
CA LEU A 212 4.80 10.51 6.89
C LEU A 212 5.25 10.24 8.32
N VAL A 213 4.32 9.77 9.16
CA VAL A 213 4.64 9.35 10.52
C VAL A 213 5.10 7.91 10.49
N ARG A 214 6.13 7.62 11.30
CA ARG A 214 6.76 6.31 11.37
C ARG A 214 6.49 5.63 12.71
N ALA A 215 6.29 4.32 12.69
CA ALA A 215 6.20 3.46 13.86
C ALA A 215 7.43 2.56 13.94
N SER A 216 7.94 2.33 15.15
CA SER A 216 9.17 1.57 15.39
C SER A 216 8.86 0.11 15.69
N LEU A 217 9.49 -0.81 14.97
CA LEU A 217 9.61 -2.23 15.31
C LEU A 217 10.91 -2.44 16.11
N CYS A 218 10.93 -3.37 17.07
CA CYS A 218 12.13 -3.76 17.80
C CYS A 218 12.65 -5.13 17.33
N ILE A 219 13.98 -5.29 17.36
CA ILE A 219 14.75 -6.52 17.12
C ILE A 219 15.45 -6.89 18.42
#